data_AF-A0A1Y3QWD0-F1
#
_entry.id   AF-A0A1Y3QWD0-F1
#
_cell.length_a   1.000
_cell.length_b   1.000
_cell.length_c   1.000
_cell.angle_alpha   90.00
_cell.angle_beta   90.00
_cell.angle_gamma   90.00
#
_symmetry.space_group_name_H-M   'P 1'
#
loop_
_entity.id
_entity.type
_entity.pdbx_description
1 polymer ?
#
loop_
_entity_poly.entity_id
_entity_poly.type
_entity_poly.pdbx_seq_one_letter_code
_entity_poly.pdbx_strand_id
1 'polypeptide(L)'
;MKTDQELLDDFVESAENRSFEEFFKRHHSALYRKSLRFFRNKEDAEDFLQDFWTYVFRNMTRIKTDEQGSAARFLHSVYLCDLYDYYKRKDWATVRLDDELLGKLHQCPEWSYNSVEDDVYCAEIQEKKVQIINSLPETDRKIYNLYEKHGFSIYDIARYSSLSEGTVRNKISTITALINNRLRPVYTAISLLGGIFGGISL
;
A
#
# COMPACT_ATOMS: atom_id res chain seq x y z
N MET A 1 19.08 12.06 -14.73
CA MET A 1 18.49 11.82 -13.39
C MET A 1 18.13 10.35 -13.35
N LYS A 2 18.47 9.61 -12.29
CA LYS A 2 18.13 8.19 -12.20
C LYS A 2 16.60 8.01 -12.14
N THR A 3 16.06 7.02 -12.83
CA THR A 3 14.66 6.59 -12.70
C THR A 3 14.38 6.06 -11.30
N ASP A 4 13.11 5.88 -10.94
CA ASP A 4 12.80 5.26 -9.63
C ASP A 4 13.31 3.81 -9.60
N GLN A 5 13.18 3.08 -10.71
CA GLN A 5 13.70 1.71 -10.82
C GLN A 5 15.21 1.65 -10.54
N GLU A 6 16.00 2.52 -11.17
CA GLU A 6 17.44 2.59 -10.94
C GLU A 6 17.79 2.93 -9.48
N LEU A 7 17.02 3.83 -8.84
CA LEU A 7 17.22 4.15 -7.42
C LEU A 7 16.87 2.98 -6.50
N LEU A 8 15.85 2.19 -6.85
CA LEU A 8 15.49 0.98 -6.12
C LEU A 8 16.58 -0.08 -6.26
N ASP A 9 17.08 -0.31 -7.47
CA ASP A 9 18.14 -1.27 -7.75
C ASP A 9 19.43 -0.91 -7.00
N ASP A 10 19.85 0.36 -7.06
CA ASP A 10 21.00 0.85 -6.29
C ASP A 10 20.82 0.60 -4.77
N PHE A 11 19.62 0.82 -4.24
CA PHE A 11 19.33 0.62 -2.82
C PHE A 11 19.47 -0.86 -2.42
N VAL A 12 19.09 -1.79 -3.31
CA VAL A 12 19.27 -3.23 -3.08
C VAL A 12 20.75 -3.64 -3.11
N GLU A 13 21.53 -3.08 -4.03
CA GLU A 13 22.94 -3.45 -4.21
C GLU A 13 23.85 -2.89 -3.12
N SER A 14 23.61 -1.65 -2.69
CA SER A 14 24.55 -0.90 -1.86
C SER A 14 24.04 -0.63 -0.44
N ALA A 15 22.74 -0.83 -0.19
CA ALA A 15 22.05 -0.36 1.02
C ALA A 15 22.32 1.13 1.32
N GLU A 16 22.67 1.93 0.30
CA GLU A 16 23.01 3.33 0.50
C GLU A 16 21.76 4.15 0.77
N ASN A 17 21.79 4.89 1.88
CA ASN A 17 20.75 5.86 2.25
C ASN A 17 20.50 6.93 1.19
N ARG A 18 21.48 7.18 0.30
CA ARG A 18 21.42 8.23 -0.72
C ARG A 18 20.37 7.94 -1.80
N SER A 19 20.22 6.69 -2.23
CA SER A 19 19.20 6.32 -3.23
C SER A 19 17.79 6.51 -2.67
N PHE A 20 17.59 6.15 -1.40
CA PHE A 20 16.34 6.43 -0.71
C PHE A 20 16.10 7.93 -0.54
N GLU A 21 17.11 8.73 -0.19
CA GLU A 21 16.96 10.17 -0.02
C GLU A 21 16.47 10.85 -1.31
N GLU A 22 17.02 10.45 -2.47
CA GLU A 22 16.57 10.99 -3.76
C GLU A 22 15.15 10.53 -4.10
N PHE A 23 14.83 9.26 -3.87
CA PHE A 23 13.49 8.71 -4.05
C PHE A 23 12.46 9.42 -3.15
N PHE A 24 12.78 9.59 -1.87
CA PHE A 24 11.97 10.32 -0.89
C PHE A 24 11.72 11.75 -1.36
N LYS A 25 12.77 12.52 -1.68
CA LYS A 25 12.62 13.93 -2.10
C LYS A 25 11.71 14.08 -3.31
N ARG A 26 11.80 13.15 -4.27
CA ARG A 26 11.00 13.15 -5.50
C ARG A 26 9.51 13.04 -5.23
N HIS A 27 9.11 12.19 -4.29
CA HIS A 27 7.71 11.84 -4.05
C HIS A 27 7.09 12.54 -2.81
N HIS A 28 7.91 12.87 -1.81
CA HIS A 28 7.47 13.43 -0.54
C HIS A 28 6.66 14.73 -0.71
N SER A 29 7.11 15.65 -1.57
CA SER A 29 6.44 16.95 -1.74
C SER A 29 4.99 16.82 -2.25
N ALA A 30 4.70 15.80 -3.08
CA ALA A 30 3.37 15.53 -3.59
C ALA A 30 2.49 14.91 -2.50
N LEU A 31 2.98 13.88 -1.80
CA LEU A 31 2.26 13.23 -0.71
C LEU A 31 2.03 14.15 0.49
N TYR A 32 2.97 15.05 0.77
CA TYR A 32 2.86 16.07 1.80
C TYR A 32 1.70 17.03 1.54
N ARG A 33 1.66 17.64 0.35
CA ARG A 33 0.56 18.53 -0.05
C ARG A 33 -0.80 17.82 -0.01
N LYS A 34 -0.82 16.53 -0.36
CA LYS A 34 -2.02 15.69 -0.29
C LYS A 34 -2.46 15.46 1.17
N SER A 35 -1.52 15.13 2.05
CA SER A 35 -1.80 14.87 3.47
C SER A 35 -2.40 16.10 4.16
N LEU A 36 -1.89 17.31 3.88
CA LEU A 36 -2.43 18.55 4.46
C LEU A 36 -3.93 18.79 4.18
N ARG A 37 -4.52 18.11 3.18
CA ARG A 37 -5.97 18.19 2.89
C ARG A 37 -6.80 17.21 3.71
N PHE A 38 -6.19 16.13 4.20
CA PHE A 38 -6.85 15.09 4.99
C PHE A 38 -6.76 15.37 6.48
N PHE A 39 -5.63 15.89 6.95
CA PHE A 39 -5.41 16.17 8.36
C PHE A 39 -5.83 17.59 8.75
N ARG A 40 -6.25 17.76 10.01
CA ARG A 40 -6.73 19.05 10.55
C ARG A 40 -5.60 20.03 10.84
N ASN A 41 -4.43 19.52 11.20
CA ASN A 41 -3.24 20.29 11.48
C ASN A 41 -2.05 19.67 10.74
N LYS A 42 -0.95 20.43 10.70
CA LYS A 42 0.26 20.05 9.97
C LYS A 42 1.00 18.93 10.69
N GLU A 43 0.99 18.94 12.02
CA GLU A 43 1.68 17.96 12.86
C GLU A 43 1.16 16.54 12.62
N ASP A 44 -0.16 16.34 12.61
CA ASP A 44 -0.81 15.04 12.35
C ASP A 44 -0.47 14.52 10.93
N ALA A 45 -0.35 15.43 9.94
CA ALA A 45 0.05 15.07 8.59
C ALA A 45 1.52 14.64 8.52
N GLU A 46 2.39 15.33 9.24
CA GLU A 46 3.82 15.02 9.33
C GLU A 46 4.07 13.69 10.04
N ASP A 47 3.38 13.46 11.15
CA ASP A 47 3.44 12.18 11.89
C ASP A 47 3.00 11.01 11.01
N PHE A 48 1.86 11.14 10.32
CA PHE A 48 1.39 10.11 9.38
C PHE A 48 2.41 9.85 8.27
N LEU A 49 2.96 10.91 7.66
CA LEU A 49 3.93 10.75 6.59
C LEU A 49 5.24 10.16 7.07
N GLN A 50 5.67 10.47 8.29
CA GLN A 50 6.86 9.88 8.89
C GLN A 50 6.69 8.36 9.03
N ASP A 51 5.55 7.90 9.52
CA ASP A 51 5.23 6.47 9.62
C ASP A 51 5.16 5.82 8.22
N PHE A 52 4.46 6.46 7.29
CA PHE A 52 4.37 6.00 5.90
C PHE A 52 5.75 5.85 5.26
N TRP A 53 6.61 6.87 5.35
CA TRP A 53 7.95 6.83 4.76
C TRP A 53 8.88 5.83 5.47
N THR A 54 8.69 5.60 6.77
CA THR A 54 9.37 4.53 7.51
C THR A 54 8.94 3.15 6.99
N TYR A 55 7.66 2.95 6.72
CA TYR A 55 7.15 1.74 6.08
C TYR A 55 7.74 1.55 4.68
N VAL A 56 7.75 2.60 3.85
CA VAL A 56 8.32 2.58 2.50
C VAL A 56 9.80 2.22 2.55
N PHE A 57 10.59 2.87 3.41
CA PHE A 57 12.01 2.57 3.59
C PHE A 57 12.26 1.09 3.89
N ARG A 58 11.50 0.52 4.83
CA ARG A 58 11.62 -0.91 5.22
C ARG A 58 11.18 -1.88 4.11
N ASN A 59 10.41 -1.41 3.14
CA ASN A 59 9.83 -2.22 2.08
C ASN A 59 10.29 -1.78 0.68
N MET A 60 11.42 -1.07 0.57
CA MET A 60 11.94 -0.57 -0.72
C MET A 60 12.08 -1.67 -1.78
N THR A 61 12.52 -2.87 -1.38
CA THR A 61 12.64 -4.06 -2.25
C THR A 61 11.32 -4.57 -2.82
N ARG A 62 10.18 -4.10 -2.31
CA ARG A 62 8.83 -4.52 -2.71
C ARG A 62 8.12 -3.46 -3.56
N ILE A 63 8.74 -2.29 -3.75
CA ILE A 63 8.18 -1.22 -4.57
C ILE A 63 8.23 -1.66 -6.04
N LYS A 64 7.14 -1.37 -6.75
CA LYS A 64 7.02 -1.68 -8.17
C LYS A 64 7.03 -0.40 -8.98
N THR A 65 7.61 -0.46 -10.16
CA THR A 65 7.57 0.62 -11.15
C THR A 65 6.74 0.24 -12.37
N ASP A 66 6.33 1.24 -13.14
CA ASP A 66 5.80 1.03 -14.49
C ASP A 66 6.92 0.79 -15.52
N GLU A 67 6.53 0.62 -16.80
CA GLU A 67 7.47 0.38 -17.92
C GLU A 67 8.47 1.54 -18.13
N GLN A 68 8.18 2.73 -17.60
CA GLN A 68 9.07 3.89 -17.65
C GLN A 68 9.97 3.99 -16.42
N GLY A 69 9.88 3.03 -15.50
CA GLY A 69 10.66 3.01 -14.26
C GLY A 69 10.17 4.03 -13.23
N SER A 70 8.89 4.41 -13.24
CA SER A 70 8.26 5.30 -12.25
C SER A 70 7.50 4.52 -11.18
N ALA A 71 7.73 4.85 -9.90
CA ALA A 71 7.04 4.25 -8.75
C ALA A 71 5.82 5.07 -8.27
N ALA A 72 5.54 6.21 -8.91
CA ALA A 72 4.54 7.18 -8.44
C ALA A 72 3.14 6.58 -8.23
N ARG A 73 2.66 5.77 -9.17
CA ARG A 73 1.35 5.12 -9.07
C ARG A 73 1.29 4.13 -7.92
N PHE A 74 2.32 3.29 -7.78
CA PHE A 74 2.41 2.31 -6.71
C PHE A 74 2.43 2.99 -5.34
N LEU A 75 3.27 4.01 -5.16
CA LEU A 75 3.36 4.76 -3.91
C LEU A 75 2.03 5.42 -3.54
N HIS A 76 1.31 5.99 -4.51
CA HIS A 76 0.02 6.62 -4.28
C HIS A 76 -1.04 5.61 -3.81
N SER A 77 -1.11 4.42 -4.42
CA SER A 77 -2.03 3.37 -3.98
C SER A 77 -1.72 2.91 -2.55
N VAL A 78 -0.44 2.73 -2.22
CA VAL A 78 -0.01 2.35 -0.87
C VAL A 78 -0.32 3.45 0.13
N TYR A 79 -0.07 4.72 -0.23
CA TYR A 79 -0.38 5.89 0.59
C TYR A 79 -1.88 5.97 0.90
N LEU A 80 -2.75 5.79 -0.11
CA LEU A 80 -4.19 5.82 0.08
C LEU A 80 -4.68 4.69 0.99
N CYS A 81 -4.13 3.48 0.83
CA CYS A 81 -4.43 2.35 1.71
C CYS A 81 -4.02 2.65 3.16
N ASP A 82 -2.81 3.17 3.38
CA ASP A 82 -2.32 3.48 4.72
C ASP A 82 -3.08 4.65 5.37
N LEU A 83 -3.46 5.65 4.57
CA LEU A 83 -4.31 6.76 5.01
C LEU A 83 -5.69 6.26 5.44
N TYR A 84 -6.30 5.39 4.65
CA TYR A 84 -7.57 4.75 4.99
C TYR A 84 -7.46 3.94 6.29
N ASP A 85 -6.41 3.12 6.42
CA ASP A 85 -6.16 2.34 7.62
C ASP A 85 -5.87 3.24 8.83
N TYR A 86 -5.17 4.36 8.66
CA TYR A 86 -4.96 5.37 9.71
C TYR A 86 -6.29 5.89 10.25
N TYR A 87 -7.20 6.35 9.38
CA TYR A 87 -8.49 6.88 9.82
C TYR A 87 -9.36 5.81 10.46
N LYS A 88 -9.39 4.61 9.88
CA LYS A 88 -10.08 3.46 10.47
C LYS A 88 -9.54 3.09 11.85
N ARG A 89 -8.22 3.20 12.07
CA ARG A 89 -7.55 3.00 13.36
C ARG A 89 -7.69 4.19 14.33
N LYS A 90 -8.16 5.36 13.91
CA LYS A 90 -8.58 6.41 14.85
C LYS A 90 -10.07 6.32 15.18
N ASP A 91 -10.90 5.87 14.24
CA ASP A 91 -12.37 5.82 14.36
C ASP A 91 -12.93 4.67 15.22
N TRP A 92 -12.15 3.62 15.55
CA TRP A 92 -12.60 2.63 16.55
C TRP A 92 -12.69 3.20 17.98
N ALA A 93 -12.20 4.41 18.22
CA ALA A 93 -12.39 5.13 19.47
C ALA A 93 -13.64 6.03 19.44
N THR A 94 -13.91 6.73 18.34
CA THR A 94 -15.10 7.58 18.18
C THR A 94 -15.24 8.01 16.72
N VAL A 95 -16.43 7.88 16.12
CA VAL A 95 -16.91 8.49 14.85
C VAL A 95 -16.98 7.54 13.64
N ARG A 96 -18.14 7.60 12.94
CA ARG A 96 -18.41 7.01 11.64
C ARG A 96 -17.55 7.74 10.60
N LEU A 97 -16.88 7.03 9.69
CA LEU A 97 -16.32 7.64 8.46
C LEU A 97 -17.37 8.60 7.88
N ASP A 98 -17.16 9.90 8.07
CA ASP A 98 -18.11 10.93 7.67
C ASP A 98 -18.00 11.11 6.15
N ASP A 99 -19.15 11.31 5.49
CA ASP A 99 -19.24 11.55 4.04
C ASP A 99 -18.38 12.75 3.60
N GLU A 100 -17.93 13.58 4.55
CA GLU A 100 -17.00 14.70 4.35
C GLU A 100 -15.55 14.27 4.02
N LEU A 101 -15.04 13.16 4.61
CA LEU A 101 -13.69 12.66 4.30
C LEU A 101 -13.65 12.03 2.91
N LEU A 102 -14.71 11.28 2.57
CA LEU A 102 -14.97 10.82 1.21
C LEU A 102 -15.11 12.03 0.26
N GLY A 103 -15.90 13.04 0.61
CA GLY A 103 -16.00 14.28 -0.18
C GLY A 103 -14.67 15.03 -0.41
N LYS A 104 -13.73 14.96 0.54
CA LYS A 104 -12.38 15.56 0.42
C LYS A 104 -11.43 14.73 -0.45
N LEU A 105 -11.58 13.40 -0.49
CA LEU A 105 -10.87 12.55 -1.45
C LEU A 105 -11.31 12.89 -2.89
N HIS A 106 -12.60 13.15 -3.09
CA HIS A 106 -13.19 13.43 -4.41
C HIS A 106 -12.79 14.80 -5.00
N GLN A 107 -12.48 15.82 -4.18
CA GLN A 107 -12.30 17.23 -4.61
C GLN A 107 -10.87 17.63 -4.99
N CYS A 108 -9.92 16.72 -5.16
CA CYS A 108 -8.52 17.08 -5.46
C CYS A 108 -8.27 17.25 -6.98
N PRO A 109 -8.17 18.48 -7.54
CA PRO A 109 -8.20 18.69 -9.00
C PRO A 109 -6.80 18.78 -9.64
N GLU A 110 -5.73 18.74 -8.85
CA GLU A 110 -4.42 19.24 -9.30
C GLU A 110 -3.53 18.18 -9.98
N TRP A 111 -4.04 16.96 -10.13
CA TRP A 111 -3.43 15.93 -10.96
C TRP A 111 -4.58 15.24 -11.69
N SER A 112 -4.63 15.35 -13.01
CA SER A 112 -5.56 14.60 -13.86
C SER A 112 -5.30 13.10 -13.73
N TYR A 113 -5.84 12.47 -12.68
CA TYR A 113 -5.99 11.04 -12.53
C TYR A 113 -7.20 10.80 -11.59
N ASN A 114 -8.38 10.79 -12.22
CA ASN A 114 -9.61 10.08 -11.88
C ASN A 114 -9.92 9.85 -10.38
N SER A 115 -10.25 10.93 -9.66
CA SER A 115 -10.46 10.96 -8.22
C SER A 115 -11.76 10.35 -7.69
N VAL A 116 -12.72 9.97 -8.54
CA VAL A 116 -13.97 9.32 -8.09
C VAL A 116 -13.94 7.83 -8.38
N GLU A 117 -13.35 7.43 -9.50
CA GLU A 117 -13.16 6.02 -9.81
C GLU A 117 -12.15 5.38 -8.84
N ASP A 118 -11.03 6.03 -8.54
CA ASP A 118 -9.98 5.49 -7.66
C ASP A 118 -10.47 5.18 -6.22
N ASP A 119 -11.44 5.93 -5.68
CA ASP A 119 -11.99 5.71 -4.34
C ASP A 119 -12.96 4.53 -4.28
N VAL A 120 -13.86 4.42 -5.26
CA VAL A 120 -14.74 3.25 -5.42
C VAL A 120 -13.88 2.00 -5.61
N TYR A 121 -12.83 2.11 -6.40
CA TYR A 121 -11.89 1.03 -6.64
C TYR A 121 -11.09 0.64 -5.40
N CYS A 122 -10.67 1.60 -4.56
CA CYS A 122 -10.03 1.29 -3.29
C CYS A 122 -10.98 0.53 -2.34
N ALA A 123 -12.24 0.95 -2.26
CA ALA A 123 -13.26 0.26 -1.47
C ALA A 123 -13.55 -1.14 -2.01
N GLU A 124 -13.72 -1.30 -3.33
CA GLU A 124 -13.93 -2.59 -4.00
C GLU A 124 -12.73 -3.54 -3.84
N ILE A 125 -11.51 -3.02 -4.01
CA ILE A 125 -10.28 -3.79 -3.78
C ILE A 125 -10.21 -4.26 -2.33
N GLN A 126 -10.52 -3.39 -1.36
CA GLN A 126 -10.48 -3.77 0.04
C GLN A 126 -11.57 -4.74 0.43
N GLU A 127 -12.79 -4.55 -0.05
CA GLU A 127 -13.87 -5.50 0.14
C GLU A 127 -13.47 -6.87 -0.43
N LYS A 128 -12.91 -6.87 -1.64
CA LYS A 128 -12.44 -8.11 -2.28
C LYS A 128 -11.30 -8.74 -1.50
N LYS A 129 -10.34 -7.96 -1.00
CA LYS A 129 -9.22 -8.44 -0.18
C LYS A 129 -9.75 -9.09 1.09
N VAL A 130 -10.72 -8.46 1.77
CA VAL A 130 -11.37 -9.02 2.96
C VAL A 130 -12.11 -10.32 2.63
N GLN A 131 -12.87 -10.37 1.53
CA GLN A 131 -13.54 -11.60 1.07
C GLN A 131 -12.52 -12.72 0.80
N ILE A 132 -11.41 -12.43 0.14
CA ILE A 132 -10.35 -13.41 -0.13
C ILE A 132 -9.73 -13.91 1.17
N ILE A 133 -9.34 -13.01 2.08
CA ILE A 133 -8.76 -13.37 3.38
C ILE A 133 -9.74 -14.24 4.18
N ASN A 134 -11.03 -13.93 4.15
CA ASN A 134 -12.06 -14.72 4.83
C ASN A 134 -12.32 -16.08 4.18
N SER A 135 -11.98 -16.25 2.89
CA SER A 135 -12.05 -17.54 2.20
C SER A 135 -10.86 -18.47 2.48
N LEU A 136 -9.80 -17.98 3.13
CA LEU A 136 -8.64 -18.80 3.49
C LEU A 136 -9.00 -19.80 4.59
N PRO A 137 -8.34 -20.97 4.63
CA PRO A 137 -8.40 -21.86 5.78
C PRO A 137 -8.06 -21.12 7.08
N GLU A 138 -8.70 -21.50 8.18
CA GLU A 138 -8.61 -20.76 9.45
C GLU A 138 -7.16 -20.54 9.91
N THR A 139 -6.32 -21.57 9.79
CA THR A 139 -4.89 -21.51 10.13
C THR A 139 -4.12 -20.53 9.27
N ASP A 140 -4.38 -20.51 7.95
CA ASP A 140 -3.69 -19.64 7.00
C ASP A 140 -4.11 -18.18 7.18
N ARG A 141 -5.41 -17.94 7.44
CA ARG A 141 -5.93 -16.62 7.80
C ARG A 141 -5.30 -16.07 9.08
N LYS A 142 -5.14 -16.92 10.11
CA LYS A 142 -4.50 -16.52 11.38
C LYS A 142 -3.03 -16.15 11.17
N ILE A 143 -2.27 -16.99 10.47
CA ILE A 143 -0.86 -16.75 10.13
C ILE A 143 -0.70 -15.44 9.36
N TYR A 144 -1.52 -15.23 8.32
CA TYR A 144 -1.46 -14.02 7.51
C TYR A 144 -1.85 -12.77 8.29
N ASN A 145 -2.87 -12.82 9.15
CA ASN A 145 -3.22 -11.68 9.99
C ASN A 145 -2.14 -11.34 11.03
N LEU A 146 -1.51 -12.35 11.65
CA LEU A 146 -0.40 -12.11 12.59
C LEU A 146 0.78 -11.42 11.91
N TYR A 147 1.08 -11.83 10.67
CA TYR A 147 2.13 -11.22 9.86
C TYR A 147 1.75 -9.81 9.40
N GLU A 148 0.61 -9.66 8.71
CA GLU A 148 0.24 -8.44 7.98
C GLU A 148 -0.37 -7.37 8.91
N LYS A 149 -1.24 -7.75 9.86
CA LYS A 149 -1.95 -6.79 10.72
C LYS A 149 -1.22 -6.50 12.03
N HIS A 150 -0.51 -7.50 12.56
CA HIS A 150 0.09 -7.40 13.88
C HIS A 150 1.62 -7.27 13.83
N GLY A 151 2.24 -7.38 12.64
CA GLY A 151 3.67 -7.16 12.44
C GLY A 151 4.56 -8.21 13.11
N PHE A 152 4.02 -9.40 13.42
CA PHE A 152 4.80 -10.46 14.07
C PHE A 152 5.88 -10.99 13.13
N SER A 153 7.05 -11.30 13.70
CA SER A 153 8.13 -11.93 12.92
C SER A 153 7.74 -13.35 12.51
N ILE A 154 8.35 -13.85 11.43
CA ILE A 154 8.17 -15.25 10.99
C ILE A 154 8.52 -16.23 12.12
N TYR A 155 9.54 -15.89 12.92
CA TYR A 155 9.95 -16.65 14.10
C TYR A 155 8.84 -16.71 15.16
N ASP A 156 8.24 -15.57 15.52
CA ASP A 156 7.18 -15.52 16.53
C ASP A 156 5.93 -16.26 16.07
N ILE A 157 5.57 -16.15 14.79
CA ILE A 157 4.43 -16.85 14.20
C ILE A 157 4.67 -18.36 14.18
N ALA A 158 5.89 -18.79 13.85
CA ALA A 158 6.28 -20.20 13.85
C ALA A 158 6.14 -20.80 15.25
N ARG A 159 6.63 -20.09 16.27
CA ARG A 159 6.50 -20.50 17.68
C ARG A 159 5.05 -20.53 18.14
N TYR A 160 4.27 -19.48 17.84
CA TYR A 160 2.86 -19.37 18.22
C TYR A 160 1.99 -20.45 17.56
N SER A 161 2.30 -20.81 16.32
CA SER A 161 1.51 -21.76 15.52
C SER A 161 2.03 -23.19 15.59
N SER A 162 3.12 -23.45 16.34
CA SER A 162 3.81 -24.75 16.39
C SER A 162 4.18 -25.29 15.01
N LEU A 163 4.69 -24.41 14.14
CA LEU A 163 5.15 -24.71 12.77
C LEU A 163 6.64 -24.37 12.63
N SER A 164 7.28 -24.87 11.57
CA SER A 164 8.63 -24.41 11.22
C SER A 164 8.58 -23.01 10.56
N GLU A 165 9.63 -22.21 10.73
CA GLU A 165 9.77 -20.92 10.04
C GLU A 165 9.68 -21.05 8.52
N GLY A 166 10.25 -22.14 7.97
CA GLY A 166 10.15 -22.44 6.53
C GLY A 166 8.72 -22.65 6.09
N THR A 167 7.92 -23.35 6.89
CA THR A 167 6.48 -23.56 6.63
C THR A 167 5.72 -22.23 6.69
N VAL A 168 6.00 -21.38 7.69
CA VAL A 168 5.35 -20.06 7.83
C VAL A 168 5.68 -19.15 6.65
N ARG A 169 6.96 -19.07 6.25
CA ARG A 169 7.40 -18.28 5.09
C ARG A 169 6.72 -18.75 3.80
N ASN A 170 6.66 -20.07 3.59
CA ASN A 170 5.98 -20.64 2.43
C ASN A 170 4.48 -20.34 2.45
N LYS A 171 3.83 -20.44 3.61
CA LYS A 171 2.41 -20.09 3.75
C LYS A 171 2.16 -18.62 3.45
N ILE A 172 2.93 -17.70 4.03
CA ILE A 172 2.79 -16.25 3.77
C ILE A 172 2.98 -15.95 2.28
N SER A 173 4.02 -16.52 1.65
CA SER A 173 4.29 -16.35 0.23
C SER A 173 3.11 -16.84 -0.64
N THR A 174 2.65 -18.06 -0.40
CA THR A 174 1.51 -18.66 -1.12
C THR A 174 0.22 -17.86 -0.94
N ILE A 175 -0.08 -17.43 0.29
CA ILE A 175 -1.27 -16.63 0.60
C ILE A 175 -1.19 -15.27 -0.10
N THR A 176 -0.03 -14.61 -0.07
CA THR A 176 0.19 -13.33 -0.74
C THR A 176 0.03 -13.45 -2.25
N ALA A 177 0.59 -14.50 -2.85
CA ALA A 177 0.43 -14.81 -4.27
C ALA A 177 -1.04 -15.06 -4.65
N LEU A 178 -1.77 -15.80 -3.81
CA LEU A 178 -3.20 -16.08 -4.00
C LEU A 178 -4.04 -14.80 -3.95
N ILE A 179 -3.81 -13.95 -2.94
CA ILE A 179 -4.51 -12.66 -2.79
C ILE A 179 -4.25 -11.79 -4.03
N ASN A 180 -2.98 -11.65 -4.42
CA ASN A 180 -2.61 -10.86 -5.59
C ASN A 180 -3.23 -11.40 -6.89
N ASN A 181 -3.24 -12.71 -7.10
CA ASN A 181 -3.83 -13.32 -8.28
C ASN A 181 -5.35 -13.10 -8.33
N ARG A 182 -6.04 -13.19 -7.19
CA ARG A 182 -7.49 -12.95 -7.11
C ARG A 182 -7.89 -11.48 -7.20
N LEU A 183 -6.99 -10.57 -6.83
CA LEU A 183 -7.19 -9.12 -7.02
C LEU A 183 -6.77 -8.65 -8.41
N ARG A 184 -5.94 -9.41 -9.15
CA ARG A 184 -5.45 -9.05 -10.50
C ARG A 184 -6.58 -8.66 -11.46
N PRO A 185 -7.70 -9.41 -11.59
CA PRO A 185 -8.79 -9.02 -12.48
C PRO A 185 -9.47 -7.71 -12.07
N VAL A 186 -9.52 -7.43 -10.76
CA VAL A 186 -10.08 -6.18 -10.23
C VAL A 186 -9.16 -5.03 -10.61
N TYR A 187 -7.85 -5.15 -10.36
CA TYR A 187 -6.86 -4.17 -10.81
C TYR A 187 -6.87 -3.96 -12.33
N THR A 188 -7.07 -5.03 -13.12
CA THR A 188 -7.15 -4.96 -14.60
C THR A 188 -8.46 -4.34 -15.09
N ALA A 189 -9.59 -4.61 -14.43
CA ALA A 189 -10.87 -3.98 -14.76
C ALA A 189 -10.83 -2.47 -14.46
N ILE A 190 -10.26 -2.11 -13.32
CA ILE A 190 -9.98 -0.72 -12.91
C ILE A 190 -9.10 -0.03 -13.95
N SER A 191 -8.05 -0.72 -14.39
CA SER A 191 -7.09 -0.19 -15.35
C SER A 191 -7.66 0.04 -16.74
N LEU A 192 -8.65 -0.78 -17.14
CA LEU A 192 -9.37 -0.67 -18.42
C LEU A 192 -10.47 0.40 -18.37
N LEU A 193 -11.14 0.59 -17.23
CA LEU A 193 -12.19 1.60 -17.05
C LEU A 193 -11.62 3.01 -16.84
N GLY A 194 -10.44 3.13 -16.22
CA GLY A 194 -9.71 4.39 -16.05
C GLY A 194 -8.86 4.81 -17.26
N GLY A 195 -8.82 4.02 -18.34
CA GLY A 195 -8.18 4.38 -19.60
C GLY A 195 -6.65 4.47 -19.63
N ILE A 196 -5.89 3.92 -18.66
CA ILE A 196 -4.41 4.13 -18.63
C ILE A 196 -3.57 2.90 -18.28
N PHE A 197 -3.96 1.71 -18.74
CA PHE A 197 -3.01 0.59 -18.84
C PHE A 197 -3.10 -0.08 -20.22
N GLY A 198 -2.79 0.69 -21.27
CA GLY A 198 -2.31 0.12 -22.52
C GLY A 198 -0.82 -0.16 -22.38
N GLY A 199 -0.44 -1.36 -21.95
CA GLY A 199 0.97 -1.79 -21.92
C GLY A 199 1.43 -2.34 -20.58
N ILE A 200 0.92 -3.49 -20.18
CA ILE A 200 1.70 -4.43 -19.35
C ILE A 200 1.44 -5.80 -19.96
N SER A 201 2.38 -6.26 -20.78
CA SER A 201 2.37 -7.66 -21.22
C SER A 201 2.68 -8.57 -20.04
N LEU A 202 1.89 -9.63 -19.95
CA LEU A 202 1.91 -10.71 -18.95
C LEU A 202 3.26 -11.41 -18.80
#